data_AF-A0A7Y3PFE4-F1
#
_entry.id   AF-A0A7Y3PFE4-F1
#
_cell.length_a   1.000
_cell.length_b   1.000
_cell.length_c   1.000
_cell.angle_alpha   90.00
_cell.angle_beta   90.00
_cell.angle_gamma   90.00
#
_symmetry.space_group_name_H-M   'P 1'
#
loop_
_entity.id
_entity.type
_entity.pdbx_description
1 polymer ?
#
loop_
_entity_poly.entity_id
_entity_poly.type
_entity_poly.pdbx_seq_one_letter_code
_entity_poly.pdbx_strand_id
1 'polypeptide(L)'
;MKSRPPSARSLLGDKLKVKITEVYKGNFSVYGLRKLWAGLKREGTDFARCTTSRLMADLGIRGVRRGKTYVTTIISDELQERPKDFVKRVFAAPSPNRLWVADFERREAISNLAVMKGHRPRSVAADC
;
A
#
# COMPACT_ATOMS: atom_id res chain seq x y z
N MET A 1 -4.02 -39.88 -11.96
CA MET A 1 -3.36 -38.78 -11.22
C MET A 1 -2.23 -39.36 -10.39
N LYS A 2 -0.97 -39.05 -10.68
CA LYS A 2 0.17 -39.57 -9.89
C LYS A 2 0.44 -38.61 -8.73
N SER A 3 0.07 -39.02 -7.52
CA SER A 3 0.38 -38.29 -6.28
C SER A 3 1.84 -38.58 -5.91
N ARG A 4 2.68 -37.55 -5.92
CA ARG A 4 4.06 -37.66 -5.41
C ARG A 4 3.99 -37.64 -3.88
N PRO A 5 4.65 -38.57 -3.17
CA PRO A 5 4.72 -38.51 -1.72
C PRO A 5 5.35 -37.19 -1.27
N PRO A 6 4.95 -36.65 -0.10
CA PRO A 6 5.46 -35.37 0.37
C PRO A 6 6.97 -35.42 0.52
N SER A 7 7.64 -34.40 -0.02
CA SER A 7 9.10 -34.26 0.14
C SER A 7 9.46 -33.96 1.59
N ALA A 8 10.68 -34.30 2.01
CA ALA A 8 11.19 -33.98 3.35
C ALA A 8 11.05 -32.47 3.68
N ARG A 9 11.23 -31.60 2.69
CA ARG A 9 11.02 -30.15 2.81
C ARG A 9 9.57 -29.78 3.11
N SER A 10 8.61 -30.49 2.52
CA SER A 10 7.19 -30.27 2.78
C SER A 10 6.83 -30.66 4.21
N LEU A 11 7.26 -31.85 4.65
CA LEU A 11 7.03 -32.34 6.01
C LEU A 11 7.61 -31.41 7.07
N LEU A 12 8.85 -30.93 6.86
CA LEU A 12 9.47 -29.93 7.72
C LEU A 12 8.69 -28.61 7.70
N GLY A 13 8.25 -28.18 6.53
CA GLY A 13 7.43 -26.98 6.37
C GLY A 13 6.13 -27.06 7.15
N ASP A 14 5.45 -28.19 7.14
CA ASP A 14 4.19 -28.39 7.85
C ASP A 14 4.40 -28.38 9.38
N LYS A 15 5.48 -29.00 9.88
CA LYS A 15 5.88 -28.85 11.30
C LYS A 15 6.14 -27.39 11.66
N LEU A 16 6.84 -26.66 10.78
CA LEU A 16 7.17 -25.26 11.03
C LEU A 16 5.95 -24.34 11.00
N LYS A 17 4.94 -24.65 10.17
CA LYS A 17 3.67 -23.90 10.12
C LYS A 17 2.93 -23.95 11.47
N VAL A 18 2.95 -25.10 12.15
CA VAL A 18 2.37 -25.23 13.50
C VAL A 18 3.07 -24.28 14.47
N LYS A 19 4.42 -24.33 14.52
CA LYS A 19 5.21 -23.48 15.41
C LYS A 19 5.06 -21.99 15.11
N ILE A 20 5.06 -21.61 13.82
CA ILE A 20 4.79 -20.24 13.36
C ILE A 20 3.44 -19.75 13.89
N THR A 21 2.41 -20.60 13.82
CA THR A 21 1.05 -20.26 14.23
C THR A 21 0.95 -20.09 15.75
N GLU A 22 1.62 -20.95 16.52
CA GLU A 22 1.69 -20.85 17.98
C GLU A 22 2.36 -19.54 18.42
N VAL A 23 3.55 -19.23 17.89
CA VAL A 23 4.26 -18.00 18.23
C VAL A 23 3.46 -16.77 17.78
N TYR A 24 2.81 -16.83 16.62
CA TYR A 24 1.98 -15.73 16.13
C TYR A 24 0.79 -15.47 17.05
N LYS A 25 0.03 -16.52 17.41
CA LYS A 25 -1.14 -16.41 18.30
C LYS A 25 -0.75 -16.00 19.72
N GLY A 26 0.34 -16.56 20.25
CA GLY A 26 0.88 -16.20 21.57
C GLY A 26 1.34 -14.75 21.67
N ASN A 27 1.68 -14.11 20.54
CA ASN A 27 2.02 -12.69 20.46
C ASN A 27 0.85 -11.84 19.89
N PHE A 28 -0.39 -12.19 20.25
CA PHE A 28 -1.62 -11.47 19.91
C PHE A 28 -1.84 -11.25 18.41
N SER A 29 -1.29 -12.11 17.55
CA SER A 29 -1.38 -11.96 16.09
C SER A 29 -0.77 -10.65 15.55
N VAL A 30 0.09 -9.99 16.35
CA VAL A 30 0.71 -8.71 15.96
C VAL A 30 1.98 -8.93 15.13
N TYR A 31 2.68 -10.03 15.37
CA TYR A 31 4.00 -10.25 14.80
C TYR A 31 3.97 -10.49 13.29
N GLY A 32 4.62 -9.60 12.54
CA GLY A 32 5.00 -9.85 11.15
C GLY A 32 6.33 -10.61 11.06
N LEU A 33 6.76 -10.86 9.82
CA LEU A 33 7.95 -11.67 9.49
C LEU A 33 9.17 -11.38 10.38
N ARG A 34 9.53 -10.09 10.53
CA ARG A 34 10.75 -9.72 11.28
C ARG A 34 10.66 -10.10 12.76
N LYS A 35 9.52 -9.84 13.40
CA LYS A 35 9.31 -10.12 14.83
C LYS A 35 9.08 -11.61 15.07
N LEU A 36 8.33 -12.26 14.19
CA LEU A 36 8.07 -13.69 14.26
C LEU A 36 9.36 -14.50 14.09
N TRP A 37 10.18 -14.16 13.09
CA TRP A 37 11.49 -14.81 12.88
C TRP A 37 12.43 -14.62 14.07
N ALA A 38 12.47 -13.41 14.65
CA ALA A 38 13.25 -13.17 15.87
C ALA A 38 12.71 -13.94 17.08
N GLY A 39 11.38 -14.07 17.21
CA GLY A 39 10.73 -14.88 18.25
C GLY A 39 11.07 -16.37 18.12
N LEU A 40 10.94 -16.92 16.91
CA LEU A 40 11.32 -18.31 16.61
C LEU A 40 12.79 -18.58 16.94
N LYS A 41 13.68 -17.65 16.59
CA LYS A 41 15.11 -17.78 16.90
C LYS A 41 15.39 -17.76 18.41
N ARG A 42 14.63 -16.99 19.19
CA ARG A 42 14.72 -16.98 20.66
C ARG A 42 14.23 -18.28 21.29
N GLU A 43 13.27 -18.95 20.67
CA GLU A 43 12.79 -20.28 21.09
C GLU A 43 13.68 -21.44 20.59
N GLY A 44 14.85 -21.13 19.99
CA GLY A 44 15.80 -22.13 19.50
C GLY A 44 15.45 -22.75 18.14
N THR A 45 14.45 -22.20 17.44
CA THR A 45 14.01 -22.67 16.12
C THR A 45 14.75 -21.87 15.04
N ASP A 46 15.91 -22.36 14.60
CA ASP A 46 16.75 -21.66 13.61
C ASP A 46 16.38 -22.05 12.17
N PHE A 47 15.76 -21.12 11.45
CA PHE A 47 15.45 -21.26 10.03
C PHE A 47 15.73 -19.95 9.28
N ALA A 48 15.99 -20.08 7.99
CA ALA A 48 16.16 -18.93 7.12
C ALA A 48 14.88 -18.06 7.10
N ARG A 49 15.08 -16.75 7.15
CA ARG A 49 13.99 -15.75 7.09
C ARG A 49 13.10 -15.93 5.86
N CYS A 50 13.67 -16.34 4.73
CA CYS A 50 12.91 -16.62 3.50
C CYS A 50 11.94 -17.82 3.66
N THR A 51 12.33 -18.84 4.42
CA THR A 51 11.47 -19.99 4.74
C THR A 51 10.29 -19.56 5.60
N THR A 52 10.54 -18.76 6.65
CA THR A 52 9.48 -18.20 7.49
C THR A 52 8.53 -17.34 6.66
N SER A 53 9.06 -16.47 5.79
CA SER A 53 8.25 -15.59 4.93
C SER A 53 7.32 -16.37 4.01
N ARG A 54 7.85 -17.41 3.34
CA ARG A 54 7.06 -18.26 2.45
C ARG A 54 5.94 -18.96 3.22
N LEU A 55 6.25 -19.56 4.36
CA LEU A 55 5.24 -20.28 5.16
C LEU A 55 4.20 -19.34 5.78
N MET A 56 4.58 -18.12 6.16
CA MET A 56 3.61 -17.11 6.58
C MET A 56 2.64 -16.74 5.45
N ALA A 57 3.13 -16.64 4.21
CA ALA A 57 2.29 -16.41 3.03
C ALA A 57 1.33 -17.58 2.79
N ASP A 58 1.83 -18.83 2.86
CA ASP A 58 1.01 -20.05 2.74
C ASP A 58 -0.12 -20.10 3.80
N LEU A 59 0.13 -19.53 4.99
CA LEU A 59 -0.85 -19.46 6.09
C LEU A 59 -1.73 -18.19 6.08
N GLY A 60 -1.50 -17.25 5.15
CA GLY A 60 -2.20 -15.97 5.12
C GLY A 60 -1.86 -15.03 6.29
N ILE A 61 -0.80 -15.31 7.04
CA ILE A 61 -0.41 -14.54 8.23
C ILE A 61 0.29 -13.25 7.79
N ARG A 62 -0.23 -12.12 8.26
CA ARG A 62 0.41 -10.81 8.11
C ARG A 62 0.57 -10.14 9.47
N GLY A 63 1.69 -9.46 9.64
CA GLY A 63 1.93 -8.64 10.83
C GLY A 63 1.10 -7.38 10.80
N VAL A 64 0.63 -6.96 11.97
CA VAL A 64 -0.08 -5.69 12.13
C VAL A 64 0.89 -4.54 11.90
N ARG A 65 0.51 -3.59 11.04
CA ARG A 65 1.20 -2.31 10.86
C ARG A 65 0.38 -1.22 11.55
N ARG A 66 1.06 -0.29 12.25
CA ARG A 66 0.42 0.94 12.75
C ARG A 66 0.26 1.90 11.58
N GLY A 67 -0.95 2.40 11.37
CA GLY A 67 -1.29 3.36 10.31
C GLY A 67 -2.45 2.88 9.43
N LYS A 68 -3.09 3.83 8.74
CA LYS A 68 -4.17 3.56 7.79
C LYS A 68 -3.58 2.80 6.60
N THR A 69 -4.19 1.68 6.21
CA THR A 69 -3.87 1.06 4.92
C THR A 69 -4.50 1.95 3.86
N TYR A 70 -3.69 2.74 3.16
CA TYR A 70 -4.18 3.57 2.07
C TYR A 70 -4.56 2.67 0.90
N VAL A 71 -5.85 2.62 0.58
CA VAL A 71 -6.34 2.05 -0.67
C VAL A 71 -6.18 3.16 -1.71
N THR A 72 -5.17 3.05 -2.57
CA THR A 72 -4.88 4.05 -3.61
C THR A 72 -5.98 4.09 -4.69
N THR A 73 -6.69 2.98 -4.87
CA THR A 73 -7.74 2.83 -5.87
C THR A 73 -9.11 2.91 -5.22
N ILE A 74 -9.60 4.12 -5.02
CA ILE A 74 -11.03 4.32 -4.77
C ILE A 74 -11.71 4.17 -6.13
N ILE A 75 -12.59 3.17 -6.28
CA ILE A 75 -13.44 3.03 -7.47
C ILE A 75 -14.20 4.35 -7.60
N SER A 76 -14.13 4.97 -8.78
CA SER A 76 -14.77 6.25 -9.01
C SER A 76 -16.28 6.09 -8.81
N ASP A 77 -16.82 6.77 -7.79
CA ASP A 77 -18.27 6.78 -7.57
C ASP A 77 -18.92 7.58 -8.71
N GLU A 78 -19.76 6.89 -9.49
CA GLU A 78 -20.49 7.48 -10.62
C GLU A 78 -21.64 8.37 -10.14
N LEU A 79 -22.11 8.17 -8.90
CA LEU A 79 -23.19 8.95 -8.29
C LEU A 79 -22.68 10.26 -7.66
N GLN A 80 -21.36 10.45 -7.57
CA GLN A 80 -20.79 11.66 -6.99
C GLN A 80 -20.98 12.85 -7.93
N GLU A 81 -21.58 13.93 -7.43
CA GLU A 81 -21.77 15.17 -8.19
C GLU A 81 -20.41 15.75 -8.60
N ARG A 82 -20.15 15.77 -9.92
CA ARG A 82 -18.91 16.30 -10.49
C ARG A 82 -19.17 17.65 -11.13
N PRO A 83 -18.25 18.63 -10.96
CA PRO A 83 -18.27 19.82 -11.79
C PRO A 83 -18.28 19.42 -13.27
N LYS A 84 -19.09 20.13 -14.06
CA LYS A 84 -19.15 19.87 -15.51
C LYS A 84 -17.76 20.08 -16.11
N ASP A 85 -17.26 19.07 -16.82
CA ASP A 85 -16.04 19.18 -17.59
C ASP A 85 -16.31 20.00 -18.86
N PHE A 86 -16.03 21.31 -18.77
CA PHE A 86 -16.25 22.24 -19.88
C PHE A 86 -15.36 21.97 -21.09
N VAL A 87 -14.27 21.23 -20.91
CA VAL A 87 -13.24 21.04 -21.95
C VAL A 87 -13.23 19.60 -22.45
N LYS A 88 -14.05 18.70 -21.89
CA LYS A 88 -14.16 17.29 -22.28
C LYS A 88 -12.78 16.60 -22.37
N ARG A 89 -11.89 16.94 -21.44
CA ARG A 89 -10.48 16.49 -21.41
C ARG A 89 -9.63 16.82 -22.64
N VAL A 90 -10.00 17.83 -23.43
CA VAL A 90 -9.21 18.34 -24.56
C VAL A 90 -8.35 19.51 -24.10
N PHE A 91 -7.09 19.28 -23.73
CA PHE A 91 -6.20 20.32 -23.20
C PHE A 91 -5.48 21.17 -24.26
N ALA A 92 -6.04 21.24 -25.48
CA ALA A 92 -5.51 22.03 -26.57
C ALA A 92 -6.27 23.35 -26.68
N ALA A 93 -5.54 24.48 -26.70
CA ALA A 93 -6.11 25.81 -26.85
C ALA A 93 -5.81 26.38 -28.25
N PRO A 94 -6.79 26.96 -28.96
CA PRO A 94 -6.58 27.55 -30.28
C PRO A 94 -5.77 28.86 -30.24
N SER A 95 -5.69 29.51 -29.07
CA SER A 95 -4.88 30.71 -28.84
C SER A 95 -4.51 30.83 -27.36
N PRO A 96 -3.50 31.64 -26.99
CA PRO A 96 -3.20 31.95 -25.60
C PRO A 96 -4.45 32.50 -24.86
N ASN A 97 -4.48 32.32 -23.53
CA ASN A 97 -5.56 32.78 -22.65
C ASN A 97 -6.97 32.22 -22.92
N ARG A 98 -7.11 31.15 -23.74
CA ARG A 98 -8.40 30.46 -23.97
C ARG A 98 -8.66 29.28 -23.04
N LEU A 99 -7.61 28.67 -22.50
CA LEU A 99 -7.68 27.56 -21.56
C LEU A 99 -6.65 27.77 -20.46
N TRP A 100 -7.08 27.66 -19.21
CA TRP A 100 -6.22 27.72 -18.03
C TRP A 100 -6.32 26.37 -17.34
N VAL A 101 -5.19 25.68 -17.23
CA VAL A 101 -5.10 24.40 -16.52
C VAL A 101 -4.37 24.65 -15.21
N ALA A 102 -5.02 24.29 -14.10
CA ALA A 102 -4.43 24.32 -12.78
C ALA A 102 -4.43 22.91 -12.21
N ASP A 103 -3.32 22.53 -11.58
CA ASP A 103 -3.24 21.32 -10.78
C ASP A 103 -3.41 21.68 -9.30
N PHE A 104 -4.17 20.88 -8.57
CA PHE A 104 -4.40 21.07 -7.14
C PHE A 104 -3.94 19.83 -6.39
N GLU A 105 -2.85 19.96 -5.62
CA GLU A 105 -2.43 18.93 -4.69
C GLU A 105 -3.28 19.02 -3.40
N ARG A 106 -4.16 18.03 -3.17
CA ARG A 106 -4.87 17.92 -1.89
C ARG A 106 -3.90 17.39 -0.83
N ARG A 107 -3.39 18.28 0.01
CA ARG A 107 -2.72 17.88 1.26
C ARG A 107 -3.77 17.68 2.36
N GLU A 108 -3.80 16.50 2.96
CA GLU A 108 -4.58 16.27 4.19
C GLU A 108 -3.95 17.10 5.32
N ALA A 109 -4.45 18.32 5.52
CA ALA A 109 -4.20 19.06 6.75
C ALA A 109 -5.08 18.45 7.85
N ILE A 110 -4.48 18.18 9.02
CA ILE A 110 -5.19 17.70 10.23
C ILE A 110 -6.19 18.75 10.76
N SER A 111 -6.23 19.95 10.16
CA SER A 111 -7.22 20.98 10.45
C SER A 111 -7.68 21.68 9.18
N ASN A 112 -9.00 21.78 9.02
CA ASN A 112 -9.66 22.57 7.98
C ASN A 112 -9.38 24.07 8.18
N LEU A 113 -8.22 24.55 7.72
CA LEU A 113 -7.99 25.96 7.47
C LEU A 113 -7.42 26.11 6.06
N ALA A 114 -8.31 26.25 5.08
CA ALA A 114 -7.90 26.60 3.72
C ALA A 114 -7.39 28.05 3.73
N VAL A 115 -6.08 28.24 3.87
CA VAL A 115 -5.43 29.55 3.71
C VAL A 115 -4.92 29.65 2.28
N MET A 116 -5.54 30.52 1.48
CA MET A 116 -5.08 30.85 0.13
C MET A 116 -3.85 31.77 0.24
N LYS A 117 -2.64 31.24 0.02
CA LYS A 117 -1.40 32.06 -0.01
C LYS A 117 -1.06 32.49 -1.43
N GLY A 118 -1.10 33.82 -1.62
CA GLY A 118 -0.40 34.64 -2.62
C GLY A 118 0.00 33.99 -3.95
N HIS A 119 -0.78 34.26 -4.99
CA HIS A 119 -0.35 34.08 -6.37
C HIS A 119 0.75 35.12 -6.68
N ARG A 120 1.97 34.68 -7.01
CA ARG A 120 2.95 35.55 -7.69
C ARG A 120 2.73 35.40 -9.20
N PRO A 121 2.25 36.43 -9.92
CA PRO A 121 2.29 36.39 -11.37
C PRO A 121 3.76 36.55 -11.80
N ARG A 122 4.35 35.51 -12.40
CA ARG A 122 5.50 35.72 -13.29
C ARG A 122 4.93 35.96 -14.69
N SER A 123 5.03 37.19 -15.16
CA SER A 123 4.95 37.49 -16.59
C SER A 123 6.16 36.84 -17.27
N VAL A 124 5.91 35.88 -18.15
CA VAL A 124 6.90 35.44 -19.13
C VAL A 124 6.53 36.16 -20.42
N ALA A 125 7.35 37.15 -20.78
CA ALA A 125 7.33 37.70 -22.12
C ALA A 125 7.75 36.59 -23.09
N ALA A 126 6.93 36.34 -24.10
CA ALA A 126 7.37 35.62 -25.29
C ALA A 126 7.60 36.70 -26.35
N ASP A 127 8.87 36.97 -26.64
CA ASP A 127 9.29 37.69 -27.82
C ASP A 127 8.93 36.87 -29.08
N CYS A 128 8.76 37.61 -30.17
CA CYS A 128 8.28 37.30 -31.51
C CYS A 128 8.58 35.91 -32.10
#